data_AF-A0A0M0T4W1-F1
#
_entry.id   AF-A0A0M0T4W1-F1
#
_cell.length_a   1.000
_cell.length_b   1.000
_cell.length_c   1.000
_cell.angle_alpha   90.00
_cell.angle_beta   90.00
_cell.angle_gamma   90.00
#
_symmetry.space_group_name_H-M   'P 1'
#
loop_
_entity.id
_entity.type
_entity.pdbx_description
1 polymer ?
#
loop_
_entity_poly.entity_id
_entity_poly.type
_entity_poly.pdbx_seq_one_letter_code
_entity_poly.pdbx_strand_id
1 'polypeptide(L)'
;MAGRPPTPTHLRLVRGNPSKRPINAHEPKPEKGVPLVPKHFGKMGRYWHERIAGELNKVGVLTQLDAKALELLIEAYVEYRTHCETLESEGYTYRTDQGLIKA
;
A
#
# COMPACT_ATOMS: atom_id res chain seq x y z
N MET A 1 -17.84 -21.17 17.35
CA MET A 1 -17.61 -19.76 16.97
C MET A 1 -16.30 -19.30 17.61
N ALA A 2 -15.46 -18.57 16.88
CA ALA A 2 -14.26 -17.99 17.49
C ALA A 2 -14.67 -16.87 18.46
N GLY A 3 -14.13 -16.87 19.67
CA GLY A 3 -14.34 -15.78 20.63
C GLY A 3 -13.72 -14.48 20.14
N ARG A 4 -13.96 -13.39 20.87
CA ARG A 4 -13.37 -12.07 20.58
C ARG A 4 -11.84 -12.21 20.44
N PRO A 5 -11.22 -11.61 19.41
CA PRO A 5 -9.77 -11.64 19.26
C PRO A 5 -9.06 -11.09 20.51
N PRO A 6 -7.89 -11.62 20.86
CA PRO A 6 -7.15 -11.19 22.03
C PRO A 6 -6.79 -9.70 21.92
N THR A 7 -6.78 -9.01 23.06
CA THR A 7 -6.30 -7.62 23.12
C THR A 7 -4.80 -7.59 22.83
N PRO A 8 -4.32 -6.77 21.88
CA PRO A 8 -2.89 -6.62 21.58
C PRO A 8 -2.06 -6.32 22.83
N THR A 9 -0.80 -6.79 22.88
CA THR A 9 0.03 -6.67 24.08
C THR A 9 0.26 -5.22 24.50
N HIS A 10 0.44 -4.32 23.52
CA HIS A 10 0.66 -2.90 23.82
C HIS A 10 -0.52 -2.28 24.57
N LEU A 11 -1.77 -2.56 24.18
CA LEU A 11 -2.96 -2.06 24.89
C LEU A 11 -3.10 -2.69 26.27
N ARG A 12 -2.70 -3.96 26.41
CA ARG A 12 -2.75 -4.65 27.69
C ARG A 12 -1.75 -4.07 28.69
N LEU A 13 -0.56 -3.70 28.22
CA LEU A 13 0.47 -3.00 28.99
C LEU A 13 -0.01 -1.61 29.43
N VAL A 14 -0.58 -0.82 28.51
CA VAL A 14 -1.13 0.52 28.81
C VAL A 14 -2.21 0.45 29.91
N ARG A 15 -3.00 -0.61 29.95
CA ARG A 15 -4.05 -0.83 30.97
C ARG A 15 -3.53 -1.44 32.29
N GLY A 16 -2.22 -1.64 32.45
CA GLY A 16 -1.63 -2.21 33.66
C GLY A 16 -1.84 -3.71 33.85
N ASN A 17 -2.10 -4.46 32.77
CA ASN A 17 -2.33 -5.91 32.79
C ASN A 17 -3.38 -6.38 33.85
N PRO A 18 -4.65 -5.93 33.77
CA PRO A 18 -5.65 -6.19 34.82
C PRO A 18 -5.90 -7.67 35.13
N SER A 19 -5.72 -8.55 34.14
CA SER A 19 -5.90 -10.00 34.30
C SER A 19 -4.76 -10.67 35.07
N LYS A 20 -3.65 -9.97 35.32
CA LYS A 20 -2.39 -10.47 35.91
C LYS A 20 -1.76 -11.68 35.19
N ARG A 21 -2.31 -12.10 34.04
CA ARG A 21 -1.78 -13.22 33.26
C ARG A 21 -0.44 -12.84 32.63
N PRO A 22 0.48 -13.82 32.39
CA PRO A 22 1.74 -13.58 31.70
C PRO A 22 1.54 -12.93 30.33
N ILE A 23 2.40 -11.96 30.01
CA ILE A 23 2.36 -11.21 28.75
C ILE A 23 3.06 -12.00 27.65
N ASN A 24 2.47 -12.02 26.45
CA ASN A 24 3.10 -12.65 25.30
C ASN A 24 4.31 -11.82 24.84
N ALA A 25 5.51 -12.32 25.09
CA ALA A 25 6.75 -11.69 24.63
C ALA A 25 7.00 -11.91 23.13
N HIS A 26 6.33 -12.88 22.52
CA HIS A 26 6.52 -13.32 21.13
C HIS A 26 5.41 -12.80 20.20
N GLU A 27 4.76 -11.68 20.53
CA GLU A 27 3.86 -11.05 19.57
C GLU A 27 4.68 -10.55 18.35
N PRO A 28 4.24 -10.86 17.11
CA PRO A 28 4.95 -10.45 15.92
C PRO A 28 5.01 -8.93 15.84
N LYS A 29 6.22 -8.40 15.63
CA LYS A 29 6.49 -6.98 15.42
C LYS A 29 7.12 -6.84 14.04
N PRO A 30 6.35 -6.49 13.01
CA PRO A 30 6.92 -6.31 11.67
C PRO A 30 7.95 -5.19 11.70
N GLU A 31 9.01 -5.35 10.92
CA GLU A 31 10.04 -4.33 10.77
C GLU A 31 9.41 -3.07 10.16
N LYS A 32 9.54 -1.95 10.87
CA LYS A 32 9.07 -0.66 10.40
C LYS A 32 10.01 -0.13 9.34
N GLY A 33 9.46 0.60 8.38
CA GLY A 33 10.25 1.33 7.41
C GLY A 33 9.72 1.24 6.00
N VAL A 34 10.41 1.94 5.11
CA VAL A 34 10.13 1.92 3.67
C VAL A 34 10.59 0.59 3.08
N PRO A 35 9.72 -0.14 2.38
CA PRO A 35 10.12 -1.32 1.64
C PRO A 35 11.04 -0.95 0.48
N LEU A 36 11.84 -1.90 0.03
CA LEU A 36 12.76 -1.67 -1.09
C LEU A 36 12.00 -1.33 -2.37
N VAL A 37 12.51 -0.35 -3.11
CA VAL A 37 11.97 0.03 -4.42
C VAL A 37 12.12 -1.16 -5.39
N PRO A 38 11.04 -1.63 -6.03
CA PRO A 38 11.11 -2.70 -7.01
C PRO A 38 12.02 -2.33 -8.20
N LYS A 39 12.86 -3.30 -8.63
CA LYS A 39 13.87 -3.06 -9.68
C LYS A 39 13.25 -2.74 -11.04
N HIS A 40 12.09 -3.34 -11.33
CA HIS A 40 11.37 -3.20 -12.60
C HIS A 40 10.62 -1.88 -12.72
N PHE A 41 10.59 -1.04 -11.68
CA PHE A 41 9.95 0.27 -11.76
C PHE A 41 10.66 1.17 -12.78
N GLY A 42 9.86 1.70 -13.71
CA GLY A 42 10.25 2.81 -14.56
C GLY A 42 10.36 4.12 -13.78
N LYS A 43 10.73 5.21 -14.48
CA LYS A 43 11.01 6.51 -13.86
C LYS A 43 9.84 7.05 -13.01
N MET A 44 8.61 6.95 -13.50
CA MET A 44 7.42 7.40 -12.78
C MET A 44 7.08 6.53 -11.56
N GLY A 45 7.21 5.20 -11.68
CA GLY A 45 7.02 4.29 -10.56
C GLY A 45 7.98 4.59 -9.40
N ARG A 46 9.27 4.78 -9.70
CA ARG A 46 10.27 5.13 -8.67
C ARG A 46 9.97 6.46 -7.99
N TYR A 47 9.62 7.49 -8.77
CA TYR A 47 9.26 8.80 -8.24
C TYR A 47 8.07 8.73 -7.27
N TRP A 48 6.97 8.08 -7.69
CA TRP A 48 5.78 7.99 -6.86
C TRP A 48 5.98 7.07 -5.66
N HIS A 49 6.77 6.00 -5.80
CA HIS A 49 7.15 5.16 -4.69
C HIS A 49 7.91 5.95 -3.62
N GLU A 50 8.95 6.69 -3.98
CA GLU A 50 9.71 7.51 -3.01
C GLU A 50 8.82 8.53 -2.29
N ARG A 51 7.90 9.18 -3.02
CA ARG A 51 7.00 10.19 -2.46
C ARG A 51 5.98 9.58 -1.50
N ILE A 52 5.23 8.58 -1.96
CA ILE A 52 4.14 7.97 -1.17
C ILE A 52 4.71 7.15 -0.01
N ALA A 53 5.75 6.34 -0.25
CA ALA A 53 6.39 5.58 0.82
C ALA A 53 7.00 6.51 1.87
N GLY A 54 7.59 7.63 1.44
CA GLY A 54 8.14 8.64 2.34
C GLY A 54 7.08 9.26 3.26
N GLU A 55 5.90 9.60 2.72
CA GLU A 55 4.78 10.13 3.50
C GLU A 55 4.22 9.09 4.48
N LEU A 56 3.99 7.86 4.02
CA LEU A 56 3.48 6.77 4.86
C LEU A 56 4.46 6.41 5.99
N ASN A 57 5.76 6.43 5.70
CA ASN A 57 6.79 6.18 6.70
C ASN A 57 6.88 7.31 7.74
N LYS A 58 6.71 8.58 7.34
CA LYS A 58 6.65 9.72 8.28
C LYS A 58 5.52 9.60 9.29
N VAL A 59 4.36 9.09 8.86
CA VAL A 59 3.20 8.85 9.74
C VAL A 59 3.35 7.53 10.54
N GLY A 60 4.32 6.69 10.19
CA GLY A 60 4.66 5.47 10.93
C GLY A 60 3.70 4.31 10.70
N VAL A 61 2.97 4.32 9.58
CA VAL A 61 2.02 3.26 9.19
C VAL A 61 2.64 2.18 8.32
N LEU A 62 3.84 2.42 7.78
CA LEU A 62 4.50 1.55 6.82
C LEU A 62 5.42 0.52 7.50
N THR A 63 5.30 -0.72 7.07
CA THR A 63 6.14 -1.86 7.46
C THR A 63 6.69 -2.57 6.24
N GLN A 64 7.72 -3.41 6.44
CA GLN A 64 8.28 -4.23 5.36
C GLN A 64 7.25 -5.19 4.74
N LEU A 65 6.18 -5.55 5.47
CA LEU A 65 5.11 -6.40 4.95
C LEU A 65 4.25 -5.70 3.90
N ASP A 66 4.23 -4.37 3.90
CA ASP A 66 3.42 -3.56 2.97
C ASP A 66 4.05 -3.44 1.58
N ALA A 67 5.25 -4.02 1.35
CA ALA A 67 5.99 -3.93 0.11
C ALA A 67 5.14 -4.22 -1.13
N LYS A 68 4.41 -5.33 -1.12
CA LYS A 68 3.59 -5.75 -2.28
C LYS A 68 2.33 -4.94 -2.46
N ALA A 69 1.73 -4.47 -1.37
CA ALA A 69 0.57 -3.57 -1.45
C ALA A 69 0.98 -2.20 -2.01
N LEU A 70 2.12 -1.68 -1.58
CA LEU A 70 2.68 -0.43 -2.09
C LEU A 70 3.10 -0.57 -3.56
N GLU A 71 3.75 -1.68 -3.93
CA GLU A 71 4.12 -1.98 -5.32
C GLU A 71 2.91 -1.91 -6.25
N LEU A 72 1.83 -2.63 -5.91
CA LEU A 72 0.58 -2.63 -6.66
C LEU A 72 -0.05 -1.24 -6.76
N LEU A 73 -0.08 -0.50 -5.64
CA LEU A 73 -0.64 0.85 -5.60
C LEU A 73 0.08 1.79 -6.57
N ILE A 74 1.41 1.72 -6.58
CA ILE A 74 2.23 2.59 -7.43
C ILE A 74 2.05 2.22 -8.91
N GLU A 75 2.05 0.93 -9.26
CA GLU A 75 1.83 0.49 -10.64
C GLU A 75 0.46 0.94 -11.16
N ALA A 76 -0.61 0.68 -10.39
CA ALA A 76 -1.96 1.09 -10.75
C ALA A 76 -2.10 2.60 -10.88
N TYR A 77 -1.44 3.37 -10.00
CA TYR A 77 -1.45 4.83 -10.06
C TYR A 77 -0.75 5.35 -11.32
N VAL A 78 0.43 4.80 -11.65
CA VAL A 78 1.17 5.20 -12.85
C VAL A 78 0.41 4.84 -14.12
N GLU A 79 -0.18 3.65 -14.18
CA GLU A 79 -1.00 3.21 -15.31
C GLU A 79 -2.21 4.13 -15.50
N TYR A 80 -2.94 4.42 -14.42
CA TYR A 80 -4.06 5.36 -14.45
C TYR A 80 -3.67 6.74 -14.99
N ARG A 81 -2.57 7.32 -14.48
CA ARG A 81 -2.08 8.63 -14.94
C ARG A 81 -1.68 8.60 -16.41
N THR A 82 -1.01 7.53 -16.84
CA THR A 82 -0.62 7.33 -18.24
C THR A 82 -1.87 7.29 -19.13
N HIS A 83 -2.90 6.54 -18.74
CA HIS A 83 -4.16 6.49 -19.49
C HIS A 83 -4.88 7.84 -19.52
N CYS A 84 -4.90 8.59 -18.42
CA CYS A 84 -5.46 9.95 -18.43
C CYS A 84 -4.74 10.86 -19.43
N GLU A 85 -3.40 10.83 -19.47
CA GLU A 85 -2.61 11.62 -20.40
C GLU A 85 -2.84 11.18 -21.86
N THR A 86 -2.91 9.87 -22.12
CA THR A 86 -3.26 9.35 -23.45
C THR A 86 -4.65 9.81 -23.87
N LEU A 87 -5.66 9.68 -23.01
CA LEU A 87 -7.03 10.12 -23.30
C LEU A 87 -7.14 11.62 -23.53
N GLU A 88 -6.36 12.43 -22.82
CA GLU A 88 -6.31 13.89 -23.03
C GLU A 88 -5.72 14.24 -24.40
N SER A 89 -4.70 13.49 -24.85
CA SER A 89 -4.03 13.71 -26.13
C SER A 89 -4.79 13.13 -27.33
N GLU A 90 -5.33 11.92 -27.22
CA GLU A 90 -5.92 11.15 -28.32
C GLU A 90 -7.46 11.25 -28.34
N GLY A 91 -8.09 11.60 -27.22
CA GLY A 91 -9.53 11.50 -27.00
C GLY A 91 -9.95 10.07 -26.62
N TYR A 92 -11.17 9.95 -26.09
CA TYR A 92 -11.74 8.64 -25.75
C TYR A 92 -12.12 7.90 -27.03
N THR A 93 -11.67 6.65 -27.21
CA THR A 93 -11.98 5.86 -28.42
C THR A 93 -12.42 4.45 -28.06
N TYR A 94 -13.24 3.83 -28.92
CA TYR A 94 -13.58 2.41 -28.83
C TYR A 94 -13.70 1.81 -30.24
N ARG A 95 -13.38 0.52 -30.37
CA ARG A 95 -13.47 -0.21 -31.63
C ARG A 95 -14.86 -0.85 -31.76
N THR A 96 -15.48 -0.66 -32.92
CA THR A 96 -16.71 -1.33 -33.35
C THR A 96 -16.43 -2.21 -34.56
N ASP A 97 -17.41 -3.02 -34.98
CA ASP A 97 -17.34 -3.82 -36.21
C ASP A 97 -17.10 -2.96 -37.48
N GLN A 98 -17.35 -1.65 -37.39
CA GLN A 98 -17.22 -0.69 -38.48
C GLN A 98 -15.92 0.13 -38.42
N GLY A 99 -15.12 0.02 -37.35
CA GLY A 99 -13.85 0.74 -37.21
C GLY A 99 -13.60 1.34 -35.83
N LEU A 100 -12.61 2.24 -35.73
CA LEU A 100 -12.31 2.98 -34.50
C LEU A 100 -13.16 4.26 -34.45
N ILE A 101 -13.92 4.46 -33.37
CA ILE A 101 -14.77 5.65 -33.18
C ILE A 101 -14.25 6.43 -31.97
N LYS A 102 -14.16 7.76 -32.09
CA LYS A 102 -13.96 8.68 -30.96
C LYS A 102 -15.31 8.94 -30.28
N ALA A 103 -15.37 8.77 -28.96
CA ALA A 103 -16.53 9.10 -28.15
C ALA A 103 -16.61 10.61 -27.87
#